data_AF-A0A7S2G2S2-F1
#
_entry.id   AF-A0A7S2G2S2-F1
#
_cell.length_a   1.000
_cell.length_b   1.000
_cell.length_c   1.000
_cell.angle_alpha   90.00
_cell.angle_beta   90.00
_cell.angle_gamma   90.00
#
_symmetry.space_group_name_H-M   'P 1'
#
loop_
_entity.id
_entity.type
_entity.pdbx_description
1 polymer ?
#
loop_
_entity_poly.entity_id
_entity_poly.type
_entity_poly.pdbx_seq_one_letter_code
_entity_poly.pdbx_strand_id
1 'polypeptide(L)'
;GIIFCTWTKGHGLTLLHPYFETLALSMYSLLVYGTLLDGPSGPLNDMLAASTPTLVTLFLVFIVLSSLTVLNMLVGLLFQVVADVHEAEKRKNEWDYLRYSLLDILDCYDRDGDRTLGK
;
A
#
# COMPACT_ATOMS: atom_id res chain seq x y z
N GLY A 1 -3.80 17.99 -10.75
CA GLY A 1 -3.54 18.39 -12.16
C GLY A 1 -4.20 19.69 -12.50
N ILE A 2 -5.50 19.68 -12.86
CA ILE A 2 -6.20 20.84 -13.46
C ILE A 2 -6.14 22.10 -12.58
N ILE A 3 -6.43 21.98 -11.28
CA ILE A 3 -6.39 23.12 -10.35
C ILE A 3 -4.99 23.76 -10.34
N PHE A 4 -3.92 22.95 -10.29
CA PHE A 4 -2.55 23.44 -10.32
C PHE A 4 -2.22 24.12 -11.66
N CYS A 5 -2.50 23.50 -12.80
CA CYS A 5 -2.27 24.12 -14.12
C CYS A 5 -3.06 25.43 -14.33
N THR A 6 -4.30 25.50 -13.84
CA THR A 6 -5.11 26.72 -13.97
C THR A 6 -4.57 27.84 -13.07
N TRP A 7 -4.10 27.49 -11.87
CA TRP A 7 -3.53 28.46 -10.93
C TRP A 7 -2.17 28.99 -11.40
N THR A 8 -1.29 28.12 -11.93
CA THR A 8 0.03 28.52 -12.44
C THR A 8 -0.06 29.43 -13.67
N LYS A 9 -1.00 29.17 -14.58
CA LYS A 9 -1.26 30.02 -15.76
C LYS A 9 -1.84 31.39 -15.40
N GLY A 10 -2.57 31.49 -14.28
CA GLY A 10 -3.19 32.75 -13.84
C GLY A 10 -2.22 33.76 -13.21
N HIS A 11 -1.08 33.32 -12.66
CA HIS A 11 -0.13 34.19 -11.95
C HIS A 11 1.21 34.42 -12.66
N GLY A 12 1.45 33.82 -13.84
CA GLY A 12 2.66 34.08 -14.63
C GLY A 12 3.98 33.70 -13.95
N LEU A 13 3.97 32.66 -13.09
CA LEU A 13 5.18 32.18 -12.40
C LEU A 13 6.10 31.43 -13.37
N THR A 14 7.16 32.09 -13.83
CA THR A 14 8.23 31.50 -14.66
C THR A 14 9.02 30.40 -13.94
N LEU A 15 9.14 30.45 -12.60
CA LEU A 15 9.84 29.43 -11.81
C LEU A 15 9.13 28.06 -11.82
N LEU A 16 7.81 28.06 -12.03
CA LEU A 16 6.99 26.85 -11.94
C LEU A 16 6.67 26.25 -13.33
N HIS A 17 7.11 26.93 -14.40
CA HIS A 17 6.93 26.54 -15.79
C HIS A 17 7.49 25.14 -16.12
N PRO A 18 8.68 24.72 -15.66
CA PRO A 18 9.20 23.39 -16.02
C PRO A 18 8.44 22.23 -15.38
N TYR A 19 7.56 22.48 -14.41
CA TYR A 19 6.82 21.43 -13.70
C TYR A 19 5.31 21.41 -14.02
N PHE A 20 4.74 22.51 -14.52
CA PHE A 20 3.28 22.69 -14.67
C PHE A 20 2.84 23.29 -16.01
N GLU A 21 3.65 23.17 -17.07
CA GLU A 21 3.34 23.69 -18.42
C GLU A 21 2.10 23.01 -19.04
N THR A 22 2.02 21.69 -18.93
CA THR A 22 0.90 20.90 -19.45
C THR A 22 0.20 20.12 -18.34
N LEU A 23 -1.06 19.76 -18.57
CA LEU A 23 -1.86 18.98 -17.62
C LEU A 23 -1.17 17.65 -17.28
N ALA A 24 -0.63 16.97 -18.29
CA ALA A 24 0.08 15.71 -18.13
C ALA A 24 1.36 15.88 -17.30
N LEU A 25 2.14 16.94 -17.56
CA LEU A 25 3.35 17.24 -16.80
C LEU A 25 3.03 17.58 -15.33
N SER A 26 1.97 18.35 -15.10
CA SER A 26 1.47 18.63 -13.75
C SER A 26 1.05 17.36 -13.02
N MET A 27 0.35 16.45 -13.70
CA MET A 27 -0.02 15.17 -13.08
C MET A 27 1.19 14.30 -12.78
N TYR A 28 2.18 14.27 -13.68
CA TYR A 28 3.44 13.56 -13.47
C TYR A 28 4.24 14.14 -12.31
N SER A 29 4.39 15.46 -12.22
CA SER A 29 5.11 16.11 -11.13
C SER A 29 4.40 15.91 -9.79
N LEU A 30 3.06 15.99 -9.74
CA LEU A 30 2.28 15.64 -8.55
C LEU A 30 2.43 14.16 -8.15
N LEU A 31 2.50 13.25 -9.11
CA LEU A 31 2.72 11.83 -8.84
C LEU A 31 4.13 11.57 -8.28
N VAL A 32 5.16 12.09 -8.94
CA VAL A 32 6.57 11.85 -8.57
C VAL A 32 6.94 12.58 -7.28
N TYR A 33 6.72 13.89 -7.24
CA TYR A 33 7.12 14.71 -6.10
C TYR A 33 6.10 14.65 -4.95
N GLY A 34 4.82 14.40 -5.24
CA GLY A 34 3.75 14.39 -4.24
C GLY A 34 3.40 13.00 -3.71
N THR A 35 3.30 11.99 -4.57
CA THR A 35 2.93 10.61 -4.16
C THR A 35 4.17 9.77 -3.84
N LEU A 36 5.23 9.85 -4.64
CA LEU A 36 6.46 9.10 -4.42
C LEU A 36 7.47 9.82 -3.51
N LEU A 37 7.22 11.11 -3.19
CA LEU A 37 8.13 11.97 -2.41
C LEU A 37 9.57 11.96 -2.96
N ASP A 38 9.73 11.86 -4.28
CA ASP A 38 11.06 11.86 -4.89
C ASP A 38 11.60 13.28 -5.02
N GLY A 39 12.28 13.77 -4.00
CA GLY A 39 12.84 15.13 -3.96
C GLY A 39 11.80 16.26 -3.91
N PRO A 40 10.84 16.24 -2.96
CA PRO A 40 9.77 17.25 -2.87
C PRO A 40 10.31 18.65 -2.52
N SER A 41 11.53 18.74 -2.02
CA SER A 41 12.19 20.00 -1.63
C SER A 41 12.38 20.96 -2.80
N GLY A 42 12.57 20.47 -4.04
CA GLY A 42 12.71 21.33 -5.22
C GLY A 42 11.43 22.13 -5.48
N PRO A 43 10.32 21.45 -5.83
CA PRO A 43 9.04 22.11 -6.09
C PRO A 43 8.52 22.93 -4.90
N LEU A 44 8.69 22.44 -3.66
CA LEU A 44 8.26 23.17 -2.46
C LEU A 44 9.05 24.49 -2.27
N ASN A 45 10.36 24.47 -2.50
CA ASN A 45 11.19 25.66 -2.37
C ASN A 45 10.85 26.70 -3.45
N ASP A 46 10.57 26.25 -4.68
CA ASP A 46 10.15 27.14 -5.77
C ASP A 46 8.77 27.75 -5.51
N MET A 47 7.83 27.00 -4.93
CA MET A 47 6.52 27.51 -4.53
C MET A 47 6.61 28.51 -3.36
N LEU A 48 7.52 28.27 -2.42
CA LEU A 48 7.78 29.15 -1.28
C LEU A 48 8.46 30.45 -1.73
N ALA A 49 9.44 30.36 -2.64
CA ALA A 49 10.09 31.51 -3.25
C ALA A 49 9.10 32.41 -4.01
N ALA A 50 8.07 31.81 -4.62
CA ALA A 50 7.02 32.54 -5.29
C ALA A 50 5.93 33.12 -4.35
N SER A 51 6.06 32.97 -3.02
CA SER A 51 5.13 33.51 -2.01
C SER A 51 3.65 33.15 -2.25
N THR A 52 3.37 31.91 -2.67
CA THR A 52 2.00 31.40 -2.90
C THR A 52 1.57 30.40 -1.82
N PRO A 53 1.16 30.85 -0.61
CA PRO A 53 0.88 29.96 0.52
C PRO A 53 -0.30 29.00 0.28
N THR A 54 -1.25 29.40 -0.57
CA THR A 54 -2.40 28.58 -0.97
C THR A 54 -1.98 27.34 -1.74
N LEU A 55 -1.01 27.48 -2.66
CA LEU A 55 -0.50 26.40 -3.50
C LEU A 55 0.33 25.41 -2.68
N VAL A 56 1.17 25.91 -1.77
CA VAL A 56 1.96 25.10 -0.83
C VAL A 56 1.04 24.28 0.08
N THR A 57 -0.01 24.90 0.62
CA THR A 57 -0.99 24.21 1.47
C THR A 57 -1.73 23.12 0.70
N LEU A 58 -2.17 23.39 -0.52
CA LEU A 58 -2.84 22.40 -1.38
C LEU A 58 -1.91 21.22 -1.72
N PHE A 59 -0.63 21.49 -1.99
CA PHE A 59 0.37 20.46 -2.27
C PHE A 59 0.65 19.57 -1.05
N LEU A 60 0.76 20.15 0.15
CA LEU A 60 0.90 19.40 1.41
C LEU A 60 -0.31 18.51 1.70
N VAL A 61 -1.53 19.04 1.54
CA VAL A 61 -2.76 18.24 1.71
C VAL A 61 -2.79 17.09 0.71
N PHE A 62 -2.40 17.33 -0.55
CA PHE A 62 -2.30 16.28 -1.55
C PHE A 62 -1.32 15.18 -1.15
N ILE A 63 -0.13 15.53 -0.65
CA ILE A 63 0.86 14.55 -0.15
C ILE A 63 0.25 13.67 0.94
N VAL A 64 -0.38 14.28 1.96
CA VAL A 64 -0.97 13.53 3.08
C VAL A 64 -2.06 12.59 2.58
N LEU A 65 -3.00 13.08 1.77
CA LEU A 65 -4.08 12.25 1.20
C LEU A 65 -3.53 11.12 0.33
N SER A 66 -2.49 11.39 -0.46
CA SER A 66 -1.86 10.39 -1.31
C SER A 66 -1.18 9.30 -0.47
N SER A 67 -0.45 9.68 0.58
CA SER A 67 0.19 8.71 1.50
C SER A 67 -0.84 7.85 2.23
N LEU A 68 -1.96 8.43 2.66
CA LEU A 68 -3.06 7.68 3.30
C LEU A 68 -3.70 6.71 2.30
N THR A 69 -3.87 7.11 1.04
CA THR A 69 -4.43 6.25 0.00
C THR A 69 -3.52 5.06 -0.29
N VAL A 70 -2.20 5.29 -0.43
CA VAL A 70 -1.21 4.23 -0.67
C VAL A 70 -1.12 3.30 0.55
N LEU A 71 -1.07 3.84 1.77
CA LEU A 71 -1.08 3.05 3.00
C LEU A 71 -2.35 2.19 3.08
N ASN A 72 -3.51 2.78 2.78
CA ASN A 72 -4.79 2.07 2.82
C ASN A 72 -4.87 0.97 1.73
N MET A 73 -4.22 1.14 0.58
CA MET A 73 -4.10 0.06 -0.43
C MET A 73 -3.14 -1.05 0.02
N LEU A 74 -2.01 -0.70 0.63
CA LEU A 74 -1.05 -1.67 1.15
C LEU A 74 -1.62 -2.50 2.29
N VAL A 75 -2.33 -1.87 3.23
CA VAL A 75 -2.98 -2.57 4.36
C VAL A 75 -4.04 -3.55 3.85
N GLY A 76 -4.78 -3.20 2.78
CA GLY A 76 -5.73 -4.10 2.13
C GLY A 76 -5.05 -5.37 1.59
N LEU A 77 -3.92 -5.22 0.90
CA LEU A 77 -3.13 -6.36 0.40
C LEU A 77 -2.52 -7.18 1.54
N LEU A 78 -1.98 -6.52 2.58
CA LEU A 78 -1.38 -7.19 3.73
C LEU A 78 -2.41 -8.06 4.46
N PHE A 79 -3.61 -7.54 4.66
CA PHE A 79 -4.68 -8.30 5.32
C PHE A 79 -5.10 -9.52 4.50
N GLN A 80 -5.12 -9.41 3.17
CA GLN A 80 -5.41 -10.54 2.29
C GLN A 80 -4.39 -11.67 2.49
N VAL A 81 -3.09 -11.38 2.45
CA VAL A 81 -2.04 -12.39 2.64
C VAL A 81 -2.07 -12.99 4.04
N VAL A 82 -2.35 -12.18 5.07
CA VAL A 82 -2.48 -12.66 6.45
C VAL A 82 -3.68 -13.59 6.60
N ALA A 83 -4.82 -13.26 5.98
CA ALA A 83 -5.99 -14.14 5.97
C ALA A 83 -5.70 -15.48 5.25
N ASP A 84 -5.00 -15.44 4.12
CA ASP A 84 -4.59 -16.65 3.37
C ASP A 84 -3.67 -17.55 4.22
N VAL A 85 -2.70 -16.96 4.94
CA VAL A 85 -1.81 -17.71 5.84
C VAL A 85 -2.57 -18.29 7.03
N HIS A 86 -3.49 -17.53 7.64
CA HIS A 86 -4.31 -18.03 8.73
C HIS A 86 -5.20 -19.21 8.32
N GLU A 87 -5.79 -19.17 7.12
CA GLU A 87 -6.60 -20.29 6.62
C GLU A 87 -5.74 -21.53 6.34
N ALA A 88 -4.55 -21.34 5.76
CA ALA A 88 -3.60 -22.43 5.55
C ALA A 88 -3.14 -23.07 6.87
N GLU A 89 -2.85 -22.26 7.89
CA GLU A 89 -2.48 -22.73 9.23
C GLU A 89 -3.62 -23.48 9.91
N LYS A 90 -4.85 -22.95 9.84
CA LYS A 90 -6.05 -23.60 10.41
C LYS A 90 -6.28 -24.98 9.80
N ARG A 91 -6.21 -25.10 8.47
CA ARG A 91 -6.36 -26.38 7.77
C ARG A 91 -5.28 -27.39 8.16
N LYS A 92 -4.04 -26.94 8.33
CA LYS A 92 -2.94 -27.80 8.81
C LYS A 92 -3.23 -28.32 10.22
N ASN A 93 -3.71 -27.45 11.12
CA ASN A 93 -4.05 -27.83 12.49
C ASN A 93 -5.21 -28.86 12.54
N GLU A 94 -6.22 -28.70 11.69
CA GLU A 94 -7.33 -29.68 11.58
C GLU A 94 -6.84 -31.05 11.07
N TRP A 95 -5.94 -31.07 10.08
CA TRP A 95 -5.31 -32.30 9.60
C TRP A 95 -4.47 -32.99 10.68
N ASP A 96 -3.67 -32.22 11.42
CA ASP A 96 -2.88 -32.76 12.53
C ASP A 96 -3.78 -33.31 13.62
N TYR A 97 -4.86 -32.62 13.99
CA TYR A 97 -5.85 -33.11 14.95
C TYR A 97 -6.49 -34.43 14.50
N LEU A 98 -6.94 -34.53 13.24
CA LEU A 98 -7.50 -35.76 12.69
C LEU A 98 -6.47 -36.90 12.73
N ARG A 99 -5.21 -36.61 12.41
CA ARG A 99 -4.12 -37.59 12.47
C ARG A 99 -3.87 -38.05 13.90
N TYR A 100 -3.89 -37.16 14.88
CA TYR A 100 -3.76 -37.53 16.30
C TYR A 100 -4.94 -38.36 16.79
N SER A 101 -6.18 -37.98 16.48
CA SER A 101 -7.35 -38.79 16.84
C SER A 101 -7.35 -40.15 16.15
N LEU A 102 -6.91 -40.25 14.90
CA LEU A 102 -6.76 -41.54 14.23
C LEU A 102 -5.67 -42.39 14.87
N LEU A 103 -4.52 -41.80 15.22
CA LEU A 103 -3.45 -42.51 15.92
C LEU A 103 -3.90 -43.00 17.30
N ASP A 104 -4.69 -42.20 18.05
CA ASP A 104 -5.21 -42.58 19.37
C ASP A 104 -6.20 -43.77 19.28
N ILE A 105 -7.09 -43.74 18.26
CA ILE A 105 -7.98 -44.88 17.97
C ILE A 105 -7.18 -46.10 17.54
N LEU A 106 -6.14 -45.90 16.72
CA LEU A 106 -5.28 -46.97 16.22
C LEU A 106 -4.45 -47.60 17.35
N ASP A 107 -3.89 -46.81 18.27
CA ASP A 107 -3.20 -47.31 19.48
C ASP A 107 -4.16 -48.07 20.41
N CYS A 108 -5.44 -47.68 20.49
CA CYS A 108 -6.43 -48.43 21.27
C CYS A 108 -6.83 -49.77 20.63
N TYR A 109 -6.76 -49.89 19.30
CA TYR A 109 -7.14 -51.10 18.57
C TYR A 109 -5.95 -52.01 18.21
N ASP A 110 -4.73 -51.48 18.22
CA ASP A 110 -3.50 -52.22 17.93
C ASP A 110 -3.04 -53.01 19.18
N ARG A 111 -3.51 -54.25 19.29
CA ARG A 111 -3.06 -55.20 20.32
C ARG A 111 -1.68 -55.82 20.04
N ASP A 112 -1.17 -55.68 18.81
CA ASP A 112 0.04 -56.38 18.34
C ASP A 112 1.24 -55.43 18.11
N GLY A 113 1.04 -54.11 18.19
CA GLY A 113 2.09 -53.09 18.11
C GLY A 113 2.70 -52.91 16.70
N ASP A 114 1.99 -53.34 15.67
CA ASP A 114 2.45 -53.34 14.27
C ASP A 114 2.31 -51.93 13.64
N ARG A 115 1.47 -51.04 14.19
CA ARG A 115 1.12 -49.73 13.58
C ARG A 115 0.57 -49.83 12.16
N THR A 116 0.04 -51.00 11.79
CA THR A 116 -0.65 -51.23 10.53
C THR A 116 -2.05 -51.77 10.78
N LEU A 117 -3.03 -51.31 10.01
CA LEU A 117 -4.36 -51.92 9.95
C LEU A 117 -4.38 -52.87 8.75
N GLY A 118 -4.15 -54.16 9.00
CA GLY A 118 -4.46 -55.27 8.10
C GLY A 118 -5.09 -56.39 8.92
N LYS A 119 -6.23 -57.00 8.55
CA LYS A 119 -6.81 -57.26 7.23
C LYS A 119 -8.23 -56.74 7.07
#